data_AF-A0A2V5X6U7-F1
#
_entry.id   AF-A0A2V5X6U7-F1
#
_cell.length_a   1.000
_cell.length_b   1.000
_cell.length_c   1.000
_cell.angle_alpha   90.00
_cell.angle_beta   90.00
_cell.angle_gamma   90.00
#
_symmetry.space_group_name_H-M   'P 1'
#
loop_
_entity.id
_entity.type
_entity.pdbx_description
1 polymer ?
#
loop_
_entity_poly.entity_id
_entity_poly.type
_entity_poly.pdbx_seq_one_letter_code
_entity_poly.pdbx_strand_id
1 'polypeptide(L)' 'MAALLERELGVQAELVEGGLGEFAVLVGDKVAAKKGLLFFPPDKKVLAAVRKALAGQAGDQG' A
#
# COMPACT_ATOMS: atom_id res chain seq x y z
N MET A 1 0.29 -8.18 -6.67
CA MET A 1 0.52 -6.75 -6.39
C MET A 1 1.71 -6.54 -5.47
N ALA A 2 1.85 -7.30 -4.37
CA ALA A 2 3.03 -7.29 -3.49
C ALA A 2 4.37 -7.32 -4.26
N ALA A 3 4.58 -8.29 -5.15
CA ALA A 3 5.79 -8.39 -5.97
C ALA A 3 6.12 -7.15 -6.83
N LEU A 4 5.11 -6.34 -7.21
CA LEU A 4 5.33 -5.12 -7.99
C LEU A 4 5.81 -3.98 -7.09
N LEU A 5 5.28 -3.89 -5.87
CA LEU A 5 5.76 -2.95 -4.85
C LEU A 5 7.20 -3.25 -4.46
N GLU A 6 7.53 -4.53 -4.24
CA GLU A 6 8.90 -4.94 -3.89
C GLU A 6 9.90 -4.55 -4.98
N ARG A 7 9.51 -4.72 -6.24
CA ARG A 7 10.39 -4.45 -7.39
C ARG A 7 10.54 -2.95 -7.71
N GLU A 8 9.45 -2.17 -7.59
CA GLU A 8 9.45 -0.74 -7.93
C GLU A 8 9.92 0.16 -6.77
N LEU A 9 9.60 -0.21 -5.53
CA LEU A 9 9.87 0.61 -4.36
C LEU A 9 11.02 0.05 -3.50
N GLY A 10 11.47 -1.18 -3.76
CA GLY A 10 12.53 -1.83 -2.98
C GLY A 10 12.12 -2.11 -1.53
N VAL A 11 10.82 -2.14 -1.23
CA VAL A 11 10.28 -2.39 0.13
C VAL A 11 9.84 -3.83 0.25
N GLN A 12 9.99 -4.43 1.43
CA GLN A 12 9.45 -5.76 1.69
C GLN A 12 7.93 -5.66 1.87
N ALA A 13 7.17 -6.38 1.03
CA ALA A 13 5.72 -6.37 1.08
C ALA A 13 5.21 -7.68 1.67
N GLU A 14 4.60 -7.62 2.84
CA GLU A 14 3.95 -8.78 3.45
C GLU A 14 2.49 -8.89 2.97
N LEU A 15 2.09 -10.10 2.60
CA LEU A 15 0.70 -10.38 2.25
C LEU A 15 -0.03 -10.84 3.52
N VAL A 16 -0.93 -10.01 4.02
CA VAL A 16 -1.82 -10.36 5.14
C VAL A 16 -3.18 -10.73 4.58
N GLU A 17 -3.67 -11.92 4.90
CA GLU A 17 -5.02 -12.36 4.51
C GLU A 17 -6.07 -11.57 5.32
N GLY A 18 -6.90 -10.81 4.61
CA GLY A 18 -8.02 -10.05 5.18
C GLY A 18 -9.37 -10.77 5.02
N GLY A 19 -10.46 -10.05 5.32
CA GLY A 19 -11.83 -10.57 5.16
C GLY A 19 -12.27 -10.76 3.71
N LEU A 20 -13.43 -11.40 3.54
CA LEU A 20 -14.04 -11.74 2.25
C LEU A 20 -14.24 -10.49 1.37
N GLY A 21 -13.39 -10.36 0.34
CA GLY A 21 -13.47 -9.32 -0.68
C GLY A 21 -12.73 -8.02 -0.34
N GLU A 22 -12.08 -7.97 0.83
CA GLU A 22 -11.31 -6.82 1.28
C GLU A 22 -9.93 -6.80 0.65
N PHE A 23 -9.47 -5.61 0.31
CA PHE A 23 -8.08 -5.38 -0.07
C PHE A 23 -7.66 -4.05 0.51
N ALA A 24 -6.64 -4.07 1.36
CA ALA A 24 -6.03 -2.90 1.93
C ALA A 24 -4.52 -3.03 1.83
N VAL A 25 -3.85 -1.92 1.51
CA VAL A 25 -2.41 -1.78 1.54
C VAL A 25 -2.09 -0.86 2.71
N LEU A 26 -1.39 -1.41 3.69
CA LEU A 26 -0.95 -0.72 4.89
C LEU A 26 0.54 -0.40 4.74
N VAL A 27 0.96 0.76 5.24
CA VAL A 27 2.37 1.16 5.34
C VAL A 27 2.57 1.64 6.77
N GLY A 28 3.24 0.82 7.59
CA GLY A 28 3.19 0.96 9.05
C GLY A 28 1.75 0.95 9.56
N ASP A 29 1.39 1.94 10.39
CA ASP A 29 0.04 2.12 10.93
C ASP A 29 -0.94 2.87 9.97
N LYS A 30 -0.50 3.28 8.78
CA LYS A 30 -1.34 4.04 7.83
C LYS A 30 -1.87 3.17 6.70
N VAL A 31 -3.18 3.29 6.44
CA VAL A 31 -3.81 2.72 5.24
C VAL A 31 -3.43 3.58 4.02
N ALA A 32 -2.53 3.07 3.18
CA ALA A 32 -2.12 3.75 1.95
C ALA A 32 -3.16 3.59 0.83
N ALA A 33 -3.76 2.41 0.69
CA ALA A 33 -4.82 2.18 -0.27
C ALA A 33 -5.85 1.21 0.29
N LYS A 34 -7.13 1.42 0.01
CA LYS A 34 -8.18 0.42 0.22
C LYS A 34 -8.97 0.22 -1.06
N LYS A 35 -9.40 -1.01 -1.29
CA LYS A 35 -10.38 -1.33 -2.33
C LYS A 35 -11.74 -0.80 -1.90
N GLY A 36 -12.35 -0.01 -2.78
CA GLY A 36 -13.75 0.38 -2.66
C GLY A 36 -14.65 -0.76 -3.14
N LEU A 37 -15.90 -0.77 -2.67
CA LEU A 37 -16.87 -1.87 -2.82
C LEU A 37 -17.08 -2.39 -4.26
N LEU A 38 -16.73 -1.61 -5.29
CA LEU A 38 -16.93 -1.98 -6.71
C LEU A 38 -15.67 -2.13 -7.57
N PHE A 39 -14.52 -1.54 -7.22
CA PHE A 39 -13.34 -1.54 -8.11
C PHE A 39 -12.01 -1.57 -7.37
N PHE A 40 -11.09 -2.33 -7.95
CA PHE A 40 -9.69 -2.35 -7.53
C PHE A 40 -8.99 -1.07 -8.02
N PRO A 41 -8.31 -0.31 -7.14
CA PRO A 41 -7.62 0.90 -7.57
C PRO A 41 -6.48 0.57 -8.54
N PRO A 42 -6.25 1.38 -9.59
CA PRO A 42 -5.19 1.12 -10.54
C PRO A 42 -3.81 1.13 -9.86
N ASP A 43 -2.90 0.28 -10.34
CA ASP A 43 -1.58 0.03 -9.75
C ASP A 43 -0.79 1.33 -9.53
N LYS A 44 -0.86 2.26 -10.49
CA LYS A 44 -0.24 3.59 -10.39
C LYS A 44 -0.71 4.39 -9.19
N LYS A 45 -2.02 4.33 -8.85
CA LYS A 45 -2.55 5.00 -7.66
C LYS A 45 -2.07 4.33 -6.38
N VAL A 46 -2.02 3.00 -6.37
CA VAL A 46 -1.50 2.25 -5.21
C VAL A 46 -0.03 2.59 -4.97
N LEU A 47 0.81 2.56 -6.01
CA LEU A 47 2.23 2.91 -5.92
C LEU A 47 2.43 4.35 -5.44
N ALA A 48 1.69 5.31 -6.01
CA ALA A 48 1.79 6.71 -5.59
C ALA A 48 1.37 6.90 -4.12
N ALA A 49 0.30 6.22 -3.69
CA ALA A 49 -0.17 6.31 -2.32
C ALA A 49 0.80 5.65 -1.32
N VAL A 50 1.36 4.49 -1.67
CA VAL A 50 2.39 3.81 -0.87
C VAL A 50 3.66 4.65 -0.79
N ARG A 51 4.13 5.20 -1.92
CA ARG A 51 5.30 6.09 -1.94
C ARG A 51 5.07 7.34 -1.08
N LYS A 52 3.88 7.93 -1.13
CA LYS A 52 3.52 9.08 -0.29
C LYS A 52 3.45 8.70 1.20
N ALA A 53 2.92 7.53 1.53
CA ALA A 53 2.87 7.03 2.90
C ALA A 53 4.28 6.75 3.46
N LEU A 54 5.14 6.10 2.67
CA LEU A 54 6.55 5.86 3.00
C LEU A 54 7.32 7.17 3.21
N ALA A 55 7.16 8.14 2.31
CA ALA A 55 7.80 9.45 2.44
C ALA A 55 7.27 10.22 3.67
N GLY A 56 5.98 10.09 3.99
CA GLY A 56 5.37 10.68 5.18
C GLY A 56 5.80 10.03 6.49
N GLN A 57 6.19 8.75 6.49
CA GLN A 57 6.79 8.09 7.66
C GLN A 57 8.28 8.44 7.83
N ALA A 58 9.01 8.65 6.73
CA ALA A 58 10.39 9.09 6.79
C ALA A 58 10.54 10.53 7.31
N GLY A 59 9.50 11.36 7.19
CA GLY A 59 9.48 12.75 7.68
C GLY A 59 8.98 12.94 9.11
N ASP A 60 8.50 11.89 9.79
CA ASP A 60 7.94 11.92 11.15
C ASP A 60 8.93 11.34 12.19
N GLN A 61 10.24 11.42 11.89
CA GLN A 61 11.34 11.26 12.86
C GLN A 61 12.10 12.60 12.96
N GLY A 62 11.43 13.64 13.45
CA GLY A 62 12.03 14.93 13.75
C GLY A 62 11.93 15.25 15.23
#